data_AF-A0A1I7GDB5-F1
#
_entry.id   AF-A0A1I7GDB5-F1
#
_cell.length_a   1.000
_cell.length_b   1.000
_cell.length_c   1.000
_cell.angle_alpha   90.00
_cell.angle_beta   90.00
_cell.angle_gamma   90.00
#
_symmetry.space_group_name_H-M   'P 1'
#
loop_
_entity.id
_entity.type
_entity.pdbx_description
1 polymer ?
#
loop_
_entity_poly.entity_id
_entity_poly.type
_entity_poly.pdbx_seq_one_letter_code
_entity_poly.pdbx_strand_id
1 'polypeptide(L)'
;MVINNVPRLACKTFCNELLETSSEIKIEPLSKFPCIQDLKVDRTSLFKAMEDMHLWLDENAKLNYKKVPMQYTVSECLMCGCCLEACANYKSNDIFKGAVAAVNALKILEQLQNKDHKNQIKKDYKEKVFNECSNSLAC
;
A
#
# COMPACT_ATOMS: atom_id res chain seq x y z
N MET A 1 2.52 10.84 6.91
CA MET A 1 3.70 11.38 7.61
C MET A 1 4.00 10.46 8.79
N VAL A 2 5.18 10.58 9.39
CA VAL A 2 5.52 9.88 10.62
C VAL A 2 5.24 10.83 11.78
N ILE A 3 4.35 10.44 12.69
CA ILE A 3 3.95 11.23 13.86
C ILE A 3 4.27 10.42 15.11
N ASN A 4 5.14 10.94 15.98
CA ASN A 4 5.68 10.23 17.14
C ASN A 4 6.20 8.84 16.77
N ASN A 5 7.03 8.76 15.74
CA ASN A 5 7.64 7.54 15.18
C ASN A 5 6.65 6.52 14.57
N VAL A 6 5.36 6.87 14.42
CA VAL A 6 4.35 6.00 13.81
C VAL A 6 3.83 6.62 12.51
N PRO A 7 3.77 5.89 11.39
CA PRO A 7 3.13 6.40 10.18
C PRO A 7 1.64 6.62 10.39
N ARG A 8 1.18 7.85 10.21
CA ARG A 8 -0.22 8.24 10.41
C ARG A 8 -0.73 9.18 9.31
N LEU A 9 -2.06 9.20 9.17
CA LEU A 9 -2.78 10.24 8.44
C LEU A 9 -3.04 11.40 9.41
N ALA A 10 -2.40 12.55 9.19
CA ALA A 10 -2.51 13.70 10.08
C ALA A 10 -3.96 14.19 10.23
N CYS A 11 -4.74 14.19 9.16
CA CYS A 11 -6.15 14.62 9.18
C CYS A 11 -7.07 13.74 10.06
N LYS A 12 -6.61 12.57 10.49
CA LYS A 12 -7.34 11.64 11.36
C LYS A 12 -6.57 11.34 12.67
N THR A 13 -5.57 12.14 12.99
CA THR A 13 -4.78 11.97 14.21
C THR A 13 -5.08 13.15 15.13
N PHE A 14 -5.68 12.89 16.29
CA PHE A 14 -6.09 13.94 17.21
C PHE A 14 -4.97 14.32 18.18
N CYS A 15 -4.71 15.61 18.34
CA CYS A 15 -3.59 16.09 19.16
C CYS A 15 -3.74 15.75 20.64
N ASN A 16 -4.96 15.75 21.19
CA ASN A 16 -5.22 15.37 22.58
C ASN A 16 -4.77 13.93 22.86
N GLU A 17 -5.08 12.98 21.97
CA GLU A 17 -4.65 11.58 22.11
C GLU A 17 -3.12 11.43 22.08
N LEU A 18 -2.44 12.23 21.24
CA LEU A 18 -0.98 12.20 21.18
C LEU A 18 -0.36 12.76 22.46
N LEU A 19 -0.94 13.83 23.01
CA LEU A 19 -0.44 14.53 24.20
C LEU A 19 -0.65 13.75 25.51
N GLU A 20 -1.53 12.75 25.52
CA GLU A 20 -1.65 11.80 26.65
C GLU A 20 -0.39 10.95 26.84
N THR A 21 0.38 10.73 25.76
CA THR A 21 1.55 9.83 25.76
C THR A 21 2.88 10.54 25.61
N SER A 22 2.89 11.80 25.18
CA SER A 22 4.10 12.59 24.93
C SER A 22 3.85 14.07 25.17
N SER A 23 4.77 14.77 25.84
CA SER A 23 4.67 16.23 26.04
C SER A 23 4.88 17.04 24.76
N GLU A 24 5.47 16.43 23.72
CA GLU A 24 5.74 17.06 22.43
C GLU A 24 5.25 16.16 21.28
N ILE A 25 4.82 16.78 20.18
CA ILE A 25 4.41 16.06 18.96
C ILE A 25 5.52 16.22 17.92
N LYS A 26 6.22 15.12 17.63
CA LYS A 26 7.24 15.07 16.57
C LYS A 26 6.58 14.66 15.26
N ILE A 27 6.77 15.46 14.22
CA ILE A 27 6.29 15.17 12.86
C ILE A 27 7.46 15.12 11.87
N GLU A 28 7.46 14.09 11.04
CA GLU A 28 8.52 13.82 10.07
C GLU A 28 7.92 13.36 8.73
N PRO A 29 8.61 13.58 7.60
CA PRO A 29 8.21 13.00 6.32
C PRO A 29 8.22 11.46 6.40
N LEU A 30 7.57 10.80 5.43
CA LEU A 30 7.71 9.35 5.30
C LEU A 30 9.16 9.01 4.91
N SER A 31 9.86 8.25 5.73
CA SER A 31 11.30 7.96 5.58
C SER A 31 11.62 7.04 4.41
N LYS A 32 10.65 6.23 3.95
CA LYS A 32 10.82 5.28 2.84
C LYS A 32 10.63 5.90 1.46
N PHE A 33 10.34 7.19 1.38
CA PHE A 33 10.08 7.91 0.14
C PHE A 33 11.05 9.08 0.00
N PRO A 34 11.51 9.42 -1.22
CA PRO A 34 12.38 10.58 -1.41
C PRO A 34 11.72 11.86 -0.89
N CYS A 35 12.40 12.57 0.02
CA CYS A 35 11.92 13.86 0.51
C CYS A 35 12.11 14.93 -0.56
N ILE A 36 11.04 15.64 -0.90
CA ILE A 36 11.08 16.76 -1.85
C ILE A 36 11.38 18.04 -1.06
N GLN A 37 10.57 18.31 -0.03
CA GLN A 37 10.70 19.48 0.84
C GLN A 37 9.84 19.29 2.10
N ASP A 38 10.39 19.60 3.28
CA ASP A 38 9.70 19.53 4.56
C ASP A 38 9.03 18.15 4.81
N LEU A 39 7.70 18.10 4.82
CA LEU A 39 6.90 16.88 5.01
C LEU A 39 6.44 16.25 3.67
N LYS A 40 6.74 16.89 2.54
CA LYS A 40 6.34 16.44 1.20
C LYS A 40 7.35 15.44 0.66
N VAL A 41 6.85 14.26 0.32
CA VAL A 41 7.65 13.17 -0.27
C VAL A 41 7.14 12.81 -1.67
N ASP A 42 8.04 12.28 -2.50
CA ASP A 42 7.68 11.69 -3.78
C ASP A 42 7.10 10.28 -3.58
N ARG A 43 5.81 10.12 -3.91
CA ARG A 43 5.07 8.85 -3.80
C ARG A 43 4.87 8.15 -5.15
N THR A 44 5.59 8.56 -6.19
CA THR A 44 5.47 7.97 -7.53
C THR A 44 5.71 6.45 -7.53
N SER A 45 6.51 5.94 -6.58
CA SER A 45 6.74 4.50 -6.42
C SER A 45 5.46 3.69 -6.16
N LEU A 46 4.43 4.29 -5.55
CA LEU A 46 3.14 3.63 -5.32
C LEU A 46 2.43 3.31 -6.64
N PHE A 47 2.43 4.23 -7.59
CA PHE A 47 1.79 4.05 -8.89
C PHE A 47 2.64 3.16 -9.80
N LYS A 48 3.96 3.34 -9.79
CA LYS A 48 4.89 2.43 -10.48
C LYS A 48 4.73 0.98 -10.04
N ALA A 49 4.44 0.73 -8.76
CA ALA A 49 4.14 -0.63 -8.29
C ALA A 49 2.90 -1.24 -8.96
N MET A 50 1.89 -0.43 -9.32
CA MET A 50 0.70 -0.91 -10.04
C MET A 50 1.04 -1.20 -11.50
N GLU A 51 1.82 -0.33 -12.12
CA GLU A 51 2.33 -0.49 -13.49
C GLU A 51 3.19 -1.75 -13.61
N ASP A 52 4.20 -1.88 -12.75
CA ASP A 52 5.15 -3.00 -12.69
C ASP A 52 4.49 -4.37 -12.48
N MET A 53 3.29 -4.39 -11.89
CA MET A 53 2.55 -5.62 -11.57
C MET A 53 1.31 -5.83 -12.46
N HIS A 54 1.12 -5.00 -13.48
CA HIS A 54 0.00 -5.10 -14.40
C HIS A 54 -1.38 -5.01 -13.72
N LEU A 55 -1.52 -4.13 -12.72
CA LEU A 55 -2.73 -4.08 -11.87
C LEU A 55 -3.84 -3.22 -12.48
N TRP A 56 -4.40 -3.67 -13.61
CA TRP A 56 -5.56 -3.08 -14.25
C TRP A 56 -6.49 -4.14 -14.84
N LEU A 57 -7.67 -3.71 -15.26
CA LEU A 57 -8.58 -4.55 -16.04
C LEU A 57 -8.41 -4.20 -17.53
N ASP A 58 -8.26 -5.22 -18.36
CA ASP A 58 -8.25 -5.13 -19.83
C ASP A 58 -9.63 -5.46 -20.44
N GLU A 59 -10.64 -5.66 -19.58
CA GLU A 59 -12.01 -6.01 -19.92
C GLU A 59 -12.99 -5.53 -18.84
N ASN A 60 -14.28 -5.78 -19.02
CA ASN A 60 -15.29 -5.44 -18.02
C ASN A 60 -15.12 -6.23 -16.72
N ALA A 61 -15.18 -5.54 -15.59
CA ALA A 61 -15.08 -6.16 -14.26
C ALA A 61 -16.21 -7.18 -14.04
N LYS A 62 -15.85 -8.39 -13.60
CA LYS A 62 -16.85 -9.34 -13.11
C LYS A 62 -17.24 -9.04 -11.68
N LEU A 63 -18.55 -8.93 -11.46
CA LEU A 63 -19.12 -8.85 -10.12
C LEU A 63 -19.41 -10.26 -9.59
N ASN A 64 -18.80 -10.58 -8.46
CA ASN A 64 -19.18 -11.73 -7.64
C ASN A 64 -19.76 -11.20 -6.33
N TYR A 65 -21.08 -11.22 -6.19
CA TYR A 65 -21.78 -10.66 -5.01
C TYR A 65 -21.28 -11.23 -3.68
N LYS A 66 -20.82 -12.50 -3.65
CA LYS A 66 -20.24 -13.11 -2.44
C LYS A 66 -18.90 -12.49 -2.03
N LYS A 67 -18.19 -11.86 -2.98
CA LYS A 67 -16.88 -11.25 -2.78
C LYS A 67 -16.94 -9.73 -2.64
N VAL A 68 -18.10 -9.11 -2.89
CA VAL A 68 -18.30 -7.66 -2.80
C VAL A 68 -17.85 -7.07 -1.46
N PRO A 69 -18.15 -7.67 -0.28
CA PRO A 69 -17.68 -7.10 0.99
C PRO A 69 -16.16 -6.98 1.07
N MET A 70 -15.43 -8.01 0.65
CA MET A 70 -13.97 -7.98 0.62
C MET A 70 -13.44 -6.99 -0.42
N GLN A 71 -14.03 -6.99 -1.63
CA GLN A 71 -13.68 -6.05 -2.69
C GLN A 71 -13.85 -4.59 -2.24
N TYR A 72 -14.88 -4.31 -1.45
CA TYR A 72 -15.11 -3.00 -0.85
C TYR A 72 -13.99 -2.64 0.12
N THR A 73 -13.67 -3.51 1.10
CA THR A 73 -12.59 -3.27 2.06
C THR A 73 -11.24 -2.98 1.39
N VAL A 74 -10.84 -3.76 0.37
CA VAL A 74 -9.58 -3.50 -0.34
C VAL A 74 -9.62 -2.22 -1.20
N SER A 75 -10.82 -1.77 -1.58
CA SER A 75 -11.01 -0.53 -2.36
C SER A 75 -10.88 0.73 -1.50
N GLU A 76 -10.89 0.61 -0.17
CA GLU A 76 -10.69 1.75 0.75
C GLU A 76 -9.23 2.21 0.81
N CYS A 77 -8.32 1.56 0.07
CA CYS A 77 -6.94 1.98 -0.04
C CYS A 77 -6.83 3.39 -0.64
N LEU A 78 -6.32 4.34 0.16
CA LEU A 78 -6.13 5.74 -0.25
C LEU A 78 -4.79 6.01 -0.97
N MET A 79 -4.00 4.98 -1.25
CA MET A 79 -2.63 5.13 -1.77
C MET A 79 -1.78 6.09 -0.90
N CYS A 80 -1.92 5.99 0.43
CA CYS A 80 -1.27 6.93 1.36
C CYS A 80 0.21 6.63 1.61
N GLY A 81 0.64 5.37 1.47
CA GLY A 81 2.01 4.91 1.71
C GLY A 81 2.33 4.54 3.16
N CYS A 82 1.41 4.69 4.11
CA CYS A 82 1.65 4.37 5.53
C CYS A 82 2.02 2.89 5.75
N CYS A 83 1.40 1.97 5.02
CA CYS A 83 1.72 0.54 5.08
C CYS A 83 3.15 0.24 4.64
N LEU A 84 3.66 0.96 3.65
CA LEU A 84 5.05 0.81 3.17
C LEU A 84 6.04 1.45 4.13
N GLU A 85 5.67 2.58 4.75
CA GLU A 85 6.47 3.23 5.78
C GLU A 85 6.67 2.33 7.01
N ALA A 86 5.61 1.64 7.45
CA ALA A 86 5.68 0.70 8.57
C ALA A 86 6.44 -0.59 8.25
N CYS A 87 6.55 -0.95 6.97
CA CYS A 87 7.12 -2.23 6.57
C CYS A 87 8.65 -2.22 6.63
N ALA A 88 9.23 -3.11 7.44
CA ALA A 88 10.68 -3.25 7.56
C ALA A 88 11.34 -3.74 6.26
N ASN A 89 10.65 -4.61 5.51
CA ASN A 89 11.16 -5.19 4.26
C ASN A 89 11.09 -4.21 3.08
N TYR A 90 10.24 -3.18 3.16
CA TYR A 90 10.09 -2.23 2.07
C TYR A 90 11.27 -1.25 2.01
N LYS A 91 11.79 -1.11 0.79
CA LYS A 91 12.77 -0.11 0.39
C LYS A 91 12.32 0.51 -0.93
N SER A 92 12.53 1.82 -1.09
CA SER A 92 12.20 2.50 -2.34
C SER A 92 13.03 1.93 -3.50
N ASN A 93 12.40 1.79 -4.68
CA ASN A 93 13.00 1.24 -5.90
C ASN A 93 13.50 -0.21 -5.81
N ASP A 94 13.03 -0.99 -4.84
CA ASP A 94 13.32 -2.43 -4.75
C ASP A 94 12.31 -3.27 -5.55
N ILE A 95 12.58 -4.58 -5.65
CA ILE A 95 11.68 -5.58 -6.26
C ILE A 95 10.39 -5.72 -5.46
N PHE A 96 10.47 -5.62 -4.13
CA PHE A 96 9.33 -5.79 -3.24
C PHE A 96 8.37 -4.60 -3.30
N LYS A 97 7.13 -4.86 -3.71
CA LYS A 97 6.09 -3.82 -3.90
C LYS A 97 5.16 -3.64 -2.69
N GLY A 98 5.32 -4.48 -1.66
CA GLY A 98 4.66 -4.33 -0.38
C GLY A 98 3.13 -4.41 -0.40
N ALA A 99 2.53 -4.00 0.72
CA ALA A 99 1.09 -4.16 0.97
C ALA A 99 0.21 -3.36 -0.02
N VAL A 100 0.70 -2.23 -0.54
CA VAL A 100 -0.05 -1.45 -1.54
C VAL A 100 -0.34 -2.29 -2.79
N ALA A 101 0.64 -3.06 -3.25
CA ALA A 101 0.45 -3.93 -4.41
C ALA A 101 -0.37 -5.16 -4.06
N ALA A 102 -0.19 -5.71 -2.85
CA ALA A 102 -0.97 -6.86 -2.40
C ALA A 102 -2.49 -6.60 -2.40
N VAL A 103 -2.90 -5.47 -1.80
CA VAL A 103 -4.31 -5.07 -1.67
C VAL A 103 -4.93 -4.80 -3.04
N ASN A 104 -4.22 -4.08 -3.91
CA ASN A 104 -4.70 -3.79 -5.26
C ASN A 104 -4.72 -5.04 -6.15
N ALA A 105 -3.73 -5.92 -6.05
CA ALA A 105 -3.70 -7.19 -6.79
C ALA A 105 -4.90 -8.09 -6.42
N LEU A 106 -5.26 -8.16 -5.13
CA LEU A 106 -6.43 -8.93 -4.70
C LEU A 106 -7.71 -8.43 -5.37
N LYS A 107 -7.91 -7.10 -5.43
CA LYS A 107 -9.06 -6.51 -6.10
C LYS A 107 -9.12 -6.89 -7.58
N ILE A 108 -8.01 -6.70 -8.30
CA ILE A 108 -7.93 -6.97 -9.75
C ILE A 108 -8.12 -8.46 -10.03
N LEU A 109 -7.45 -9.35 -9.29
CA LEU A 109 -7.53 -10.80 -9.49
C LEU A 109 -8.95 -11.37 -9.29
N GLU A 110 -9.77 -10.75 -8.43
CA GLU A 110 -11.17 -11.16 -8.24
C GLU A 110 -12.10 -10.66 -9.35
N GLN A 111 -11.79 -9.52 -9.96
CA GLN A 111 -12.62 -8.90 -11.00
C GLN A 111 -12.25 -9.38 -12.42
N LEU A 112 -10.98 -9.75 -12.64
CA LEU A 112 -10.41 -10.13 -13.92
C LEU A 112 -10.82 -11.56 -14.37
N GLN A 113 -11.28 -11.70 -15.61
CA GLN A 113 -11.62 -12.98 -16.27
C GLN A 113 -10.53 -13.48 -17.21
N ASN A 114 -9.78 -12.59 -17.87
CA ASN A 114 -8.68 -12.92 -18.76
C ASN A 114 -7.66 -13.78 -18.01
N LYS A 115 -7.54 -15.04 -18.43
CA LYS A 115 -6.70 -16.03 -17.76
C LYS A 115 -5.22 -15.71 -17.89
N ASP A 116 -4.79 -15.21 -19.03
CA ASP A 116 -3.37 -14.93 -19.29
C ASP A 116 -2.91 -13.73 -18.46
N HIS A 117 -3.71 -12.66 -18.48
CA HIS A 117 -3.46 -11.49 -17.64
C HIS A 117 -3.50 -11.85 -16.15
N LYS A 118 -4.46 -12.67 -15.71
CA LYS A 118 -4.54 -13.17 -14.34
C LYS A 118 -3.33 -14.00 -13.93
N ASN A 119 -2.82 -14.84 -14.83
CA ASN A 119 -1.62 -15.65 -14.57
C ASN A 119 -0.37 -14.78 -14.48
N GLN A 120 -0.27 -13.73 -15.30
CA GLN A 120 0.81 -12.75 -15.23
C GLN A 120 0.82 -12.04 -13.87
N ILE A 121 -0.33 -11.50 -13.43
CA ILE A 121 -0.44 -10.84 -12.11
C ILE A 121 -0.11 -11.81 -10.97
N LYS A 122 -0.53 -13.07 -11.05
CA LYS A 122 -0.18 -14.08 -10.03
C LYS A 122 1.32 -14.35 -9.96
N LYS A 123 2.01 -14.39 -11.11
CA LYS A 123 3.46 -14.53 -11.18
C LYS A 123 4.13 -13.32 -10.54
N ASP A 124 3.73 -12.12 -10.95
CA ASP A 124 4.23 -10.86 -10.40
C ASP A 124 3.99 -10.76 -8.89
N TYR A 125 2.81 -11.17 -8.41
CA TYR A 125 2.49 -11.21 -6.98
C TYR A 125 3.41 -12.17 -6.22
N LYS A 126 3.67 -13.36 -6.77
CA LYS A 126 4.55 -14.33 -6.12
C LYS A 126 5.96 -13.77 -5.97
N GLU A 127 6.52 -13.23 -7.05
CA GLU A 127 7.88 -12.73 -7.11
C GLU A 127 8.08 -11.42 -6.33
N LYS A 128 7.17 -10.47 -6.50
CA LYS A 128 7.34 -9.08 -6.04
C LYS A 128 6.61 -8.76 -4.74
N VAL A 129 5.84 -9.70 -4.19
CA VAL A 129 5.09 -9.52 -2.92
C VAL A 129 5.25 -10.73 -2.00
N PHE A 130 4.81 -11.92 -2.42
CA PHE A 130 4.72 -13.07 -1.52
C PHE A 130 6.09 -13.53 -0.99
N ASN A 131 7.08 -13.72 -1.87
CA ASN A 131 8.39 -14.24 -1.50
C ASN A 131 9.16 -13.31 -0.55
N GLU A 132 8.96 -12.00 -0.67
CA GLU A 132 9.69 -10.98 0.09
C GLU A 132 8.91 -10.51 1.34
N CYS A 133 7.69 -10.99 1.56
CA CYS A 133 6.89 -10.64 2.74
C CYS A 133 7.30 -11.49 3.95
N SER A 134 7.74 -10.84 5.03
CA SER A 134 8.08 -11.53 6.29
C SER A 134 6.88 -11.84 7.19
N ASN A 135 5.67 -11.42 6.81
CA ASN A 135 4.46 -11.50 7.65
C ASN A 135 4.62 -10.84 9.02
N SER A 136 5.30 -9.69 9.09
CA SER A 136 5.53 -8.95 10.34
C SER A 136 4.27 -8.29 10.92
N LEU A 137 3.17 -8.23 10.16
CA LEU A 137 1.89 -7.59 10.52
C LEU A 137 2.02 -6.09 10.88
N ALA A 138 3.08 -5.43 10.41
CA ALA A 138 3.28 -3.99 10.64
C ALA A 138 2.40 -3.11 9.75
N CYS A 139 1.97 -3.64 8.61
CA CYS A 139 1.15 -2.99 7.59
C CYS A 139 -0.30 -3.47 7.64
#